data_AF-A0A377BSR6-F1
#
_entry.id   AF-A0A377BSR6-F1
#
_cell.length_a   1.000
_cell.length_b   1.000
_cell.length_c   1.000
_cell.angle_alpha   90.00
_cell.angle_beta   90.00
_cell.angle_gamma   90.00
#
_symmetry.space_group_name_H-M   'P 1'
#
loop_
_entity.id
_entity.type
_entity.pdbx_description
1 polymer ?
#
loop_
_entity_poly.entity_id
_entity_poly.type
_entity_poly.pdbx_seq_one_letter_code
_entity_poly.pdbx_strand_id
1 'polypeptide(L)'
;MNKTAIALLALLASSASLAATPWQKITQPVPGSAQSIGSFSNGCIVGADTLPIQSEHYQVMRTDQRRYFGHPDLVMFIQRLSSQVSNLGMGTVLIGDMGCPLVGVSTAVMPATRPDWDVDIFLQLPKTRWTSAQLLRPQALDLVSATVNTLSPRCGSQKFSA
;
A
#
# COMPACT_ATOMS: atom_id res chain seq x y z
N MET A 1 5.97 -24.12 47.31
CA MET A 1 6.26 -23.20 46.18
C MET A 1 5.37 -21.98 46.33
N ASN A 2 5.94 -20.77 46.51
CA ASN A 2 5.15 -19.57 46.85
C ASN A 2 4.34 -19.09 45.63
N LYS A 3 3.08 -18.72 45.86
CA LYS A 3 2.16 -18.27 44.79
C LYS A 3 2.70 -17.04 44.04
N THR A 4 3.51 -16.23 44.73
CA THR A 4 4.16 -15.04 44.18
C THR A 4 5.27 -15.37 43.17
N ALA A 5 6.09 -16.41 43.38
CA ALA A 5 7.06 -16.80 42.35
C ALA A 5 6.38 -17.41 41.14
N ILE A 6 5.28 -18.14 41.31
CA ILE A 6 4.51 -18.70 40.17
C ILE A 6 3.93 -17.57 39.31
N ALA A 7 3.37 -16.53 39.94
CA ALA A 7 2.84 -15.36 39.23
C ALA A 7 3.94 -14.55 38.51
N LEU A 8 5.11 -14.37 39.15
CA LEU A 8 6.25 -13.69 38.53
C LEU A 8 6.84 -14.50 37.36
N LEU A 9 6.92 -15.83 37.48
CA LEU A 9 7.38 -16.70 36.40
C LEU A 9 6.44 -16.67 35.19
N ALA A 10 5.11 -16.64 35.44
CA ALA A 10 4.10 -16.56 34.39
C ALA A 10 4.13 -15.19 33.66
N LEU A 11 4.40 -14.11 34.39
CA LEU A 11 4.52 -12.76 33.83
C LEU A 11 5.78 -12.61 32.97
N LEU A 12 6.91 -13.20 33.39
CA LEU A 12 8.15 -13.26 32.60
C LEU A 12 7.98 -14.12 31.32
N ALA A 13 7.21 -15.20 31.39
CA ALA A 13 6.94 -16.08 30.25
C ALA A 13 5.99 -15.47 29.19
N SER A 14 5.27 -14.40 29.53
CA SER A 14 4.32 -13.72 28.64
C SER A 14 4.95 -12.56 27.84
N SER A 15 6.29 -12.48 27.81
CA SER A 15 7.05 -11.57 26.95
C SER A 15 6.95 -12.04 25.49
N ALA A 16 5.79 -11.90 24.87
CA ALA A 16 5.59 -12.18 23.45
C ALA A 16 6.53 -11.26 22.65
N SER A 17 7.56 -11.86 22.05
CA SER A 17 8.48 -11.15 21.17
C SER A 17 7.70 -10.72 19.93
N LEU A 18 7.45 -9.41 19.77
CA LEU A 18 7.07 -8.80 18.49
C LEU A 18 8.27 -8.87 17.54
N ALA A 19 8.63 -10.09 17.13
CA ALA A 19 9.70 -10.29 16.17
C ALA A 19 9.15 -10.01 14.76
N ALA A 20 9.82 -9.13 14.03
CA ALA A 20 9.55 -8.93 12.62
C ALA A 20 9.62 -10.27 11.90
N THR A 21 8.59 -10.60 11.12
CA THR A 21 8.56 -11.85 10.35
C THR A 21 9.72 -11.82 9.33
N PRO A 22 10.26 -12.98 8.90
CA PRO A 22 11.30 -13.02 7.88
C PRO A 22 10.93 -12.22 6.61
N TRP A 23 9.64 -12.14 6.30
CA TRP A 23 9.08 -11.39 5.19
C TRP A 23 9.36 -9.88 5.26
N GLN A 24 9.34 -9.28 6.45
CA GLN A 24 9.64 -7.86 6.65
C GLN A 24 11.14 -7.53 6.47
N LYS A 25 12.01 -8.54 6.50
CA LYS A 25 13.46 -8.38 6.33
C LYS A 25 13.92 -8.48 4.88
N ILE A 26 13.07 -9.01 3.98
CA ILE A 26 13.38 -9.13 2.56
C ILE A 26 13.17 -7.77 1.89
N THR A 27 14.21 -7.29 1.21
CA THR A 27 14.23 -5.94 0.63
C THR A 27 14.17 -5.93 -0.89
N GLN A 28 14.26 -7.10 -1.53
CA GLN A 28 14.29 -7.25 -2.98
C GLN A 28 13.33 -8.37 -3.39
N PRO A 29 12.68 -8.28 -4.57
CA PRO A 29 11.86 -9.36 -5.11
C PRO A 29 12.64 -10.69 -5.18
N VAL A 30 11.97 -11.80 -4.86
CA VAL A 30 12.56 -13.12 -5.10
C VAL A 30 12.59 -13.38 -6.61
N PRO A 31 13.76 -13.73 -7.18
CA PRO A 31 13.88 -13.98 -8.61
C PRO A 31 13.08 -15.21 -9.02
N GLY A 32 12.50 -15.17 -10.23
CA GLY A 32 11.72 -16.27 -10.79
C GLY A 32 10.63 -15.75 -11.71
N SER A 33 9.84 -16.67 -12.28
CA SER A 33 8.62 -16.30 -13.00
C SER A 33 7.61 -15.70 -12.03
N ALA A 34 6.84 -14.71 -12.49
CA ALA A 34 5.77 -14.11 -11.71
C ALA A 34 4.73 -15.16 -11.32
N GLN A 35 4.59 -15.38 -10.02
CA GLN A 35 3.67 -16.36 -9.45
C GLN A 35 3.07 -15.81 -8.17
N SER A 36 1.76 -15.56 -8.20
CA SER A 36 0.96 -15.31 -7.01
C SER A 36 0.62 -16.63 -6.32
N ILE A 37 1.00 -16.79 -5.06
CA ILE A 37 0.86 -18.05 -4.30
C ILE A 37 -0.05 -17.80 -3.09
N GLY A 38 -1.08 -18.62 -2.92
CA GLY A 38 -2.01 -18.54 -1.79
C GLY A 38 -3.25 -17.67 -2.05
N SER A 39 -3.94 -17.30 -0.97
CA SER A 39 -5.19 -16.50 -1.02
C SER A 39 -4.90 -15.04 -0.72
N PHE A 40 -5.88 -14.15 -0.98
CA PHE A 40 -5.69 -12.70 -0.75
C PHE A 40 -5.16 -12.41 0.65
N SER A 41 -5.84 -12.79 1.71
CA SER A 41 -5.37 -12.45 3.05
C SER A 41 -4.26 -13.36 3.62
N ASN A 42 -3.69 -14.26 2.81
CA ASN A 42 -2.67 -15.23 3.22
C ASN A 42 -1.92 -15.80 2.01
N GLY A 43 -1.01 -15.01 1.45
CA GLY A 43 -0.23 -15.38 0.27
C GLY A 43 1.10 -14.64 0.14
N CYS A 44 1.87 -15.03 -0.86
CA CYS A 44 3.14 -14.41 -1.25
C CYS A 44 3.27 -14.35 -2.78
N ILE A 45 4.31 -13.69 -3.26
CA ILE A 45 4.63 -13.59 -4.69
C ILE A 45 6.10 -13.95 -4.93
N VAL A 46 6.35 -14.72 -5.99
CA VAL A 46 7.67 -14.90 -6.60
C VAL A 46 7.70 -14.08 -7.89
N GLY A 47 8.85 -13.50 -8.25
CA GLY A 47 8.98 -12.72 -9.48
C GLY A 47 8.14 -11.44 -9.48
N ALA A 48 8.01 -10.79 -8.31
CA ALA A 48 7.32 -9.50 -8.23
C ALA A 48 8.03 -8.45 -9.08
N ASP A 49 7.26 -7.71 -9.86
CA ASP A 49 7.74 -6.58 -10.64
C ASP A 49 7.69 -5.30 -9.80
N THR A 50 8.48 -4.33 -10.20
CA THR A 50 8.62 -3.04 -9.52
C THR A 50 7.91 -1.96 -10.33
N LEU A 51 6.97 -1.23 -9.72
CA LEU A 51 6.39 -0.07 -10.38
C LEU A 51 7.47 1.02 -10.57
N PRO A 52 7.72 1.52 -11.80
CA PRO A 52 8.68 2.60 -12.01
C PRO A 52 8.36 3.84 -11.19
N ILE A 53 9.31 4.27 -10.34
CA ILE A 53 9.09 5.44 -9.47
C ILE A 53 8.94 6.74 -10.28
N GLN A 54 9.60 6.81 -11.44
CA GLN A 54 9.52 7.95 -12.35
C GLN A 54 8.57 7.62 -13.51
N SER A 55 7.53 8.43 -13.65
CA SER A 55 6.53 8.33 -14.71
C SER A 55 5.91 9.69 -14.97
N GLU A 56 5.61 9.98 -16.23
CA GLU A 56 4.90 11.20 -16.61
C GLU A 56 3.43 11.18 -16.17
N HIS A 57 2.82 10.00 -16.06
CA HIS A 57 1.37 9.84 -15.88
C HIS A 57 0.93 9.62 -14.42
N TYR A 58 1.85 9.22 -13.54
CA TYR A 58 1.56 8.98 -12.12
C TYR A 58 2.73 9.38 -11.21
N GLN A 59 2.46 9.42 -9.91
CA GLN A 59 3.46 9.55 -8.85
C GLN A 59 3.21 8.52 -7.76
N VAL A 60 4.29 7.95 -7.22
CA VAL A 60 4.25 6.96 -6.15
C VAL A 60 4.44 7.67 -4.81
N MET A 61 3.51 7.46 -3.88
CA MET A 61 3.56 7.99 -2.52
C MET A 61 4.31 7.04 -1.60
N ARG A 62 4.81 7.55 -0.47
CA ARG A 62 5.34 6.75 0.64
C ARG A 62 6.39 5.71 0.21
N THR A 63 7.25 6.09 -0.74
CA THR A 63 8.27 5.19 -1.32
C THR A 63 9.29 4.70 -0.28
N ASP A 64 9.43 5.39 0.85
CA ASP A 64 10.22 4.96 2.01
C ASP A 64 9.75 3.63 2.60
N GLN A 65 8.47 3.31 2.47
CA GLN A 65 7.91 2.03 2.94
C GLN A 65 8.17 0.86 2.01
N ARG A 66 8.65 1.13 0.79
CA ARG A 66 8.95 0.10 -0.22
C ARG A 66 7.75 -0.82 -0.50
N ARG A 67 6.58 -0.22 -0.66
CA ARG A 67 5.31 -0.91 -0.98
C ARG A 67 4.86 -0.60 -2.41
N TYR A 68 5.76 -0.77 -3.38
CA TYR A 68 5.51 -0.47 -4.81
C TYR A 68 5.84 -1.68 -5.71
N PHE A 69 5.72 -2.89 -5.15
CA PHE A 69 5.96 -4.15 -5.85
C PHE A 69 4.65 -4.89 -6.08
N GLY A 70 4.56 -5.67 -7.15
CA GLY A 70 3.40 -6.53 -7.37
C GLY A 70 3.51 -7.41 -8.60
N HIS A 71 2.40 -8.02 -9.00
CA HIS A 71 2.34 -8.83 -10.20
C HIS A 71 2.56 -7.93 -11.44
N PRO A 72 3.26 -8.40 -12.49
CA PRO A 72 3.46 -7.60 -13.71
C PRO A 72 2.16 -7.03 -14.31
N ASP A 73 1.07 -7.79 -14.24
CA ASP A 73 -0.25 -7.32 -14.71
C ASP A 73 -0.81 -6.15 -13.89
N LEU A 74 -0.51 -6.09 -12.57
CA LEU A 74 -0.87 -4.95 -11.72
C LEU A 74 -0.08 -3.71 -12.15
N VAL A 75 1.22 -3.85 -12.42
CA VAL A 75 2.07 -2.78 -12.93
C VAL A 75 1.53 -2.26 -14.27
N MET A 76 1.19 -3.17 -15.20
CA MET A 76 0.59 -2.80 -16.48
C MET A 76 -0.78 -2.13 -16.33
N PHE A 77 -1.61 -2.58 -15.39
CA PHE A 77 -2.88 -1.95 -15.07
C PHE A 77 -2.68 -0.49 -14.64
N ILE A 78 -1.76 -0.23 -13.71
CA ILE A 78 -1.46 1.11 -13.21
C ILE A 78 -0.97 2.01 -14.34
N GLN A 79 -0.05 1.52 -15.17
CA GLN A 79 0.48 2.27 -16.32
C GLN A 79 -0.63 2.64 -17.31
N ARG A 80 -1.50 1.68 -17.66
CA ARG A 80 -2.62 1.90 -18.59
C ARG A 80 -3.65 2.88 -18.03
N LEU A 81 -4.08 2.68 -16.78
CA LEU A 81 -5.03 3.56 -16.11
C LEU A 81 -4.49 4.99 -16.05
N SER A 82 -3.25 5.16 -15.60
CA SER A 82 -2.63 6.46 -15.41
C SER A 82 -2.45 7.20 -16.74
N SER A 83 -2.05 6.47 -17.80
CA SER A 83 -1.96 7.04 -19.14
C SER A 83 -3.32 7.54 -19.64
N GLN A 84 -4.39 6.77 -19.45
CA GLN A 84 -5.74 7.21 -19.84
C GLN A 84 -6.19 8.45 -19.07
N VAL A 85 -6.03 8.48 -17.74
CA VAL A 85 -6.38 9.64 -16.91
C VAL A 85 -5.59 10.88 -17.32
N SER A 86 -4.30 10.73 -17.59
CA SER A 86 -3.42 11.80 -18.08
C SER A 86 -3.87 12.31 -19.45
N ASN A 87 -4.19 11.41 -20.39
CA ASN A 87 -4.61 11.76 -21.74
C ASN A 87 -5.98 12.45 -21.78
N LEU A 88 -6.85 12.18 -20.80
CA LEU A 88 -8.10 12.91 -20.61
C LEU A 88 -7.91 14.29 -19.94
N GLY A 89 -6.67 14.69 -19.64
CA GLY A 89 -6.37 15.95 -18.97
C GLY A 89 -6.89 16.01 -17.52
N MET A 90 -7.22 14.87 -16.92
CA MET A 90 -7.82 14.80 -15.58
C MET A 90 -6.81 15.06 -14.46
N GLY A 91 -5.53 14.84 -14.70
CA GLY A 91 -4.44 15.13 -13.75
C GLY A 91 -3.44 13.98 -13.69
N THR A 92 -2.62 13.97 -12.65
CA THR A 92 -1.66 12.88 -12.38
C THR A 92 -2.25 11.92 -11.37
N VAL A 93 -2.15 10.60 -11.60
CA VAL A 93 -2.61 9.59 -10.65
C VAL A 93 -1.63 9.48 -9.48
N LEU A 94 -2.15 9.37 -8.25
CA LEU A 94 -1.35 9.15 -7.04
C LEU A 94 -1.48 7.69 -6.59
N ILE A 95 -0.37 6.96 -6.67
CA ILE A 95 -0.29 5.55 -6.30
C ILE A 95 0.16 5.43 -4.85
N GLY A 96 -0.66 4.77 -4.04
CA GLY A 96 -0.40 4.45 -2.64
C GLY A 96 0.25 3.08 -2.49
N ASP A 97 -0.20 2.36 -1.47
CA ASP A 97 0.40 1.09 -1.10
C ASP A 97 0.00 0.00 -2.13
N MET A 98 1.01 -0.65 -2.69
CA MET A 98 0.93 -1.95 -3.35
C MET A 98 1.51 -3.01 -2.39
N GLY A 99 2.15 -4.04 -2.95
CA GLY A 99 2.87 -5.08 -2.23
C GLY A 99 4.26 -4.73 -1.78
N CYS A 100 4.67 -5.44 -0.72
CA CYS A 100 6.05 -5.51 -0.27
C CYS A 100 6.88 -6.36 -1.26
N PRO A 101 8.22 -6.23 -1.27
CA PRO A 101 9.10 -7.02 -2.13
C PRO A 101 8.90 -8.54 -1.99
N LEU A 102 8.52 -8.99 -0.80
CA LEU A 102 7.78 -10.23 -0.59
C LEU A 102 6.82 -10.07 0.58
N VAL A 103 5.68 -10.76 0.51
CA VAL A 103 4.58 -10.58 1.44
C VAL A 103 4.47 -11.78 2.36
N GLY A 104 4.44 -11.49 3.65
CA GLY A 104 3.80 -12.29 4.67
C GLY A 104 3.30 -11.33 5.74
N VAL A 105 2.24 -11.73 6.44
CA VAL A 105 1.41 -10.94 7.38
C VAL A 105 2.06 -9.66 7.93
N SER A 106 1.51 -8.50 7.53
CA SER A 106 1.79 -7.19 8.09
C SER A 106 1.21 -7.10 9.50
N THR A 107 1.97 -6.52 10.43
CA THR A 107 1.54 -6.25 11.81
C THR A 107 0.85 -4.89 11.98
N ALA A 108 0.51 -4.19 10.89
CA ALA A 108 -0.10 -2.86 10.94
C ALA A 108 -1.52 -2.84 10.32
N VAL A 109 -2.53 -2.62 11.19
CA VAL A 109 -3.93 -2.14 11.01
C VAL A 109 -4.82 -2.72 9.88
N MET A 110 -4.26 -3.44 8.90
CA MET A 110 -4.99 -4.21 7.90
C MET A 110 -4.38 -5.61 7.80
N PRO A 111 -5.16 -6.70 7.96
CA PRO A 111 -4.66 -8.04 7.73
C PRO A 111 -4.15 -8.13 6.28
N ALA A 112 -2.94 -8.64 6.10
CA ALA A 112 -2.24 -8.64 4.81
C ALA A 112 -3.06 -9.32 3.72
N THR A 113 -3.79 -8.53 2.93
CA THR A 113 -4.35 -8.90 1.62
C THR A 113 -3.20 -9.15 0.62
N ARG A 114 -3.48 -9.73 -0.57
CA ARG A 114 -2.46 -10.15 -1.54
C ARG A 114 -2.07 -8.90 -2.28
N PRO A 115 -1.02 -8.22 -1.84
CA PRO A 115 -0.78 -6.89 -2.30
C PRO A 115 -0.04 -6.92 -3.64
N ASP A 116 0.20 -8.12 -4.19
CA ASP A 116 0.66 -8.29 -5.56
C ASP A 116 -0.44 -8.01 -6.61
N TRP A 117 -1.71 -7.99 -6.21
CA TRP A 117 -2.83 -7.56 -7.08
C TRP A 117 -3.63 -6.39 -6.52
N ASP A 118 -3.33 -5.94 -5.32
CA ASP A 118 -3.98 -4.80 -4.70
C ASP A 118 -3.13 -3.53 -4.90
N VAL A 119 -3.80 -2.41 -5.17
CA VAL A 119 -3.18 -1.08 -5.21
C VAL A 119 -4.14 -0.07 -4.61
N ASP A 120 -3.66 0.69 -3.63
CA ASP A 120 -4.38 1.87 -3.15
C ASP A 120 -4.15 3.03 -4.13
N ILE A 121 -5.23 3.64 -4.61
CA ILE A 121 -5.16 4.83 -5.46
C ILE A 121 -5.77 5.99 -4.69
N PHE A 122 -5.01 7.07 -4.51
CA PHE A 122 -5.52 8.27 -3.86
C PHE A 122 -6.57 8.92 -4.77
N LEU A 123 -7.75 9.20 -4.21
CA LEU A 123 -8.86 9.84 -4.91
C LEU A 123 -8.66 11.36 -5.03
N GLN A 124 -7.44 11.76 -5.43
CA GLN A 124 -7.03 13.13 -5.76
C GLN A 124 -6.24 13.09 -7.06
N LEU A 125 -6.60 13.95 -8.01
CA LEU A 125 -5.92 14.08 -9.30
C LEU A 125 -5.25 15.45 -9.43
N PRO A 126 -4.06 15.65 -8.83
CA PRO A 126 -3.37 16.93 -8.90
C PRO A 126 -3.06 17.32 -10.36
N LYS A 127 -3.36 18.58 -10.70
CA LYS A 127 -2.99 19.18 -12.00
C LYS A 127 -1.51 19.56 -12.08
N THR A 128 -0.89 19.75 -10.92
CA THR A 128 0.55 20.03 -10.77
C THR A 128 1.18 18.89 -9.98
N ARG A 129 2.28 18.33 -10.47
CA ARG A 129 2.97 17.22 -9.81
C ARG A 129 3.38 17.59 -8.39
N TRP A 130 3.18 16.67 -7.46
CA TRP A 130 3.59 16.82 -6.06
C TRP A 130 5.11 16.76 -5.92
N THR A 131 5.62 17.49 -4.94
CA THR A 131 7.02 17.41 -4.50
C THR A 131 7.30 16.09 -3.80
N SER A 132 8.57 15.70 -3.70
CA SER A 132 8.97 14.49 -2.96
C SER A 132 8.54 14.53 -1.49
N ALA A 133 8.53 15.70 -0.85
CA ALA A 133 8.07 15.85 0.53
C ALA A 133 6.57 15.58 0.68
N GLN A 134 5.75 16.05 -0.27
CA GLN A 134 4.31 15.77 -0.30
C GLN A 134 4.04 14.29 -0.58
N LEU A 135 4.80 13.66 -1.48
CA LEU A 135 4.67 12.22 -1.74
C LEU A 135 5.06 11.37 -0.53
N LEU A 136 6.08 11.78 0.23
CA LEU A 136 6.54 11.06 1.42
C LEU A 136 5.55 11.19 2.58
N ARG A 137 4.89 12.33 2.69
CA ARG A 137 3.90 12.64 3.72
C ARG A 137 2.61 13.13 3.07
N PRO A 138 1.85 12.25 2.40
CA PRO A 138 0.66 12.64 1.67
C PRO A 138 -0.42 13.12 2.65
N GLN A 139 -1.01 14.27 2.36
CA GLN A 139 -2.15 14.76 3.12
C GLN A 139 -3.43 14.15 2.56
N ALA A 140 -4.05 13.27 3.35
CA ALA A 140 -5.33 12.66 2.99
C ALA A 140 -6.42 13.74 2.93
N LEU A 141 -7.19 13.74 1.84
CA LEU A 141 -8.43 14.49 1.73
C LEU A 141 -9.55 13.54 2.12
N ASP A 142 -10.21 13.81 3.25
CA ASP A 142 -11.36 13.03 3.67
C ASP A 142 -12.57 13.36 2.78
N LEU A 143 -12.98 12.37 2.00
CA LEU A 143 -14.11 12.49 1.07
C LEU A 143 -15.44 12.13 1.72
N VAL A 144 -15.44 11.59 2.93
CA VAL A 144 -16.66 11.17 3.64
C VAL A 144 -17.03 12.22 4.68
N SER A 145 -18.31 12.52 4.81
CA SER A 145 -18.79 13.43 5.85
C SER A 145 -18.72 12.76 7.23
N ALA A 146 -18.25 13.50 8.24
CA ALA A 146 -18.14 12.99 9.60
C ALA A 146 -19.50 12.72 10.29
N THR A 147 -20.59 13.30 9.78
CA THR A 147 -21.89 13.34 10.48
C THR A 147 -23.03 12.70 9.70
N VAL A 148 -22.86 12.46 8.41
CA VAL A 148 -23.89 11.92 7.52
C VAL A 148 -23.25 10.91 6.57
N ASN A 149 -24.01 9.90 6.13
CA ASN A 149 -23.53 8.87 5.20
C ASN A 149 -23.47 9.41 3.75
N THR A 150 -22.80 10.54 3.56
CA THR A 150 -22.69 11.26 2.28
C THR A 150 -21.24 11.71 2.04
N LEU A 151 -20.94 12.13 0.81
CA LEU A 151 -19.67 12.79 0.50
C LEU A 151 -19.54 14.11 1.26
N SER A 152 -18.31 14.42 1.65
CA SER A 152 -17.95 15.69 2.28
C SER A 152 -18.19 16.84 1.30
N PRO A 153 -18.90 17.92 1.69
CA PRO A 153 -19.10 19.08 0.81
C PRO A 153 -17.78 19.77 0.45
N ARG A 154 -16.69 19.53 1.20
CA ARG A 154 -15.33 20.00 0.89
C ARG A 154 -14.69 19.25 -0.30
N CYS A 155 -15.28 18.12 -0.72
CA CYS A 155 -14.91 17.39 -1.94
C CYS A 155 -15.42 18.09 -3.22
N GLY A 156 -16.29 19.09 -3.09
CA GLY A 156 -16.96 19.73 -4.21
C GLY A 156 -16.00 20.36 -5.22
N SER A 157 -16.08 19.88 -6.46
CA SER A 157 -15.47 20.38 -7.73
C SER A 157 -14.16 19.77 -8.26
N GLN A 158 -13.69 18.62 -7.76
CA GLN A 158 -12.83 17.76 -8.60
C GLN A 158 -13.72 16.90 -9.49
N LYS A 159 -13.91 17.36 -10.74
CA LYS A 159 -14.77 16.78 -11.77
C LYS A 159 -14.53 15.27 -11.96
N PHE A 160 -15.35 14.44 -11.33
CA PHE A 160 -15.73 13.12 -11.85
C PHE A 160 -17.00 13.28 -12.67
N SER A 161 -16.97 14.12 -13.71
CA SER A 161 -18.01 14.10 -14.74
C SER A 161 -17.48 13.22 -15.86
N ALA A 162 -18.14 12.08 -16.06
CA ALA A 162 -17.97 11.22 -17.22
C ALA A 162 -18.40 11.95 -18.50
#